data_AF-A0A7R9UTN7-F1
#
_entry.id   AF-A0A7R9UTN7-F1
#
_cell.length_a   1.000
_cell.length_b   1.000
_cell.length_c   1.000
_cell.angle_alpha   90.00
_cell.angle_beta   90.00
_cell.angle_gamma   90.00
#
_symmetry.space_group_name_H-M   'P 1'
#
loop_
_entity.id
_entity.type
_entity.pdbx_description
1 polymer ?
#
loop_
_entity_poly.entity_id
_entity_poly.type
_entity_poly.pdbx_seq_one_letter_code
_entity_poly.pdbx_strand_id
1 'polypeptide(L)'
;ARRLQEAGLEPTVLERGGALGGLWALGEAAAGGAVYPGLVTNLPKELMAFHDVPFDGDLPSFVRAADVARYLQAYARLHRLERAVRLRCTVTEVRPCAPPSADCRLGVARWCVRWRDERGDEP
;
A
#
# COMPACT_ATOMS: atom_id res chain seq x y z
N ALA A 1 5.64 3.38 2.01
CA ALA A 1 5.27 4.29 3.12
C ALA A 1 6.28 4.23 4.26
N ARG A 2 6.31 3.15 5.05
CA ARG A 2 7.18 3.03 6.25
C ARG A 2 8.63 3.48 6.05
N ARG A 3 9.33 2.94 5.05
CA ARG A 3 10.74 3.27 4.79
C ARG A 3 10.95 4.76 4.48
N LEU A 4 9.97 5.40 3.83
CA LEU A 4 10.02 6.84 3.59
C LEU A 4 9.85 7.63 4.89
N GLN A 5 8.97 7.20 5.80
CA GLN A 5 8.83 7.80 7.14
C GLN A 5 10.10 7.64 7.99
N GLU A 6 10.73 6.47 7.96
CA GLU A 6 12.01 6.24 8.65
C GLU A 6 13.14 7.13 8.11
N ALA A 7 13.08 7.48 6.83
CA ALA A 7 13.99 8.46 6.21
C ALA A 7 13.61 9.92 6.50
N GLY A 8 12.60 10.18 7.34
CA GLY A 8 12.14 11.54 7.69
C GLY A 8 11.27 12.21 6.64
N LEU A 9 10.72 11.45 5.67
CA LEU A 9 9.82 11.96 4.64
C LEU A 9 8.35 11.76 5.03
N GLU A 10 7.46 12.54 4.44
CA GLU A 10 6.01 12.45 4.64
C GLU A 10 5.32 11.83 3.41
N PRO A 11 5.20 10.49 3.34
CA PRO A 11 4.59 9.84 2.19
C PRO A 11 3.07 10.02 2.18
N THR A 12 2.52 10.20 0.98
CA THR A 12 1.09 9.97 0.69
C THR A 12 0.98 8.75 -0.23
N VAL A 13 0.15 7.79 0.16
CA VAL A 13 -0.19 6.60 -0.62
C VAL A 13 -1.63 6.72 -1.08
N LEU A 14 -1.85 6.61 -2.38
CA LEU A 14 -3.17 6.59 -3.00
C LEU A 14 -3.48 5.14 -3.39
N GLU A 15 -4.49 4.55 -2.76
CA GLU A 15 -4.94 3.18 -3.01
C GLU A 15 -6.35 3.23 -3.60
N ARG A 16 -6.55 2.56 -4.73
CA ARG A 16 -7.86 2.49 -5.41
C ARG A 16 -8.88 1.70 -4.59
N GLY A 17 -8.45 0.61 -3.97
CA GLY A 17 -9.31 -0.27 -3.19
C GLY A 17 -9.83 0.36 -1.90
N GLY A 18 -10.88 -0.25 -1.35
CA GLY A 18 -11.48 0.15 -0.07
C GLY A 18 -10.72 -0.36 1.16
N ALA A 19 -9.62 -1.11 0.98
CA ALA A 19 -8.81 -1.63 2.08
C ALA A 19 -7.35 -1.81 1.66
N LEU A 20 -6.46 -1.83 2.66
CA LEU A 20 -5.07 -2.23 2.49
C LEU A 20 -4.92 -3.73 2.25
N GLY A 21 -3.87 -4.10 1.51
CA GLY A 21 -3.49 -5.50 1.26
C GLY A 21 -3.45 -5.89 -0.21
N GLY A 22 -4.03 -5.07 -1.09
CA GLY A 22 -4.03 -5.29 -2.54
C GLY A 22 -4.63 -6.66 -2.89
N LEU A 23 -3.81 -7.54 -3.47
CA LEU A 23 -4.18 -8.93 -3.76
C LEU A 23 -4.73 -9.67 -2.53
N TRP A 24 -4.15 -9.41 -1.36
CA TRP A 24 -4.50 -10.07 -0.10
C TRP A 24 -5.59 -9.34 0.68
N ALA A 25 -6.18 -8.26 0.17
CA ALA A 25 -7.25 -7.57 0.90
C ALA A 25 -8.44 -8.52 1.15
N LEU A 26 -9.14 -8.34 2.27
CA LEU A 26 -10.27 -9.19 2.66
C LEU A 26 -11.58 -8.71 2.01
N GLY A 27 -12.47 -9.65 1.72
CA GLY A 27 -13.84 -9.38 1.28
C GLY A 27 -13.91 -8.71 -0.09
N GLU A 28 -14.91 -7.84 -0.29
CA GLU A 28 -15.14 -7.13 -1.55
C GLU A 28 -14.02 -6.15 -1.93
N ALA A 29 -13.12 -5.83 -0.98
CA ALA A 29 -11.96 -4.99 -1.23
C ALA A 29 -10.78 -5.74 -1.89
N ALA A 30 -10.86 -7.08 -1.98
CA ALA A 30 -9.88 -7.88 -2.71
C ALA A 30 -9.85 -7.48 -4.19
N ALA A 31 -8.70 -6.99 -4.66
CA ALA A 31 -8.58 -6.57 -6.05
C ALA A 31 -8.63 -7.78 -7.00
N GLY A 32 -9.74 -7.93 -7.74
CA GLY A 32 -9.77 -8.68 -8.99
C GLY A 32 -9.87 -10.20 -8.90
N GLY A 33 -10.41 -10.76 -7.81
CA GLY A 33 -10.79 -12.19 -7.75
C GLY A 33 -9.64 -13.20 -7.86
N ALA A 34 -8.39 -12.74 -7.83
CA ALA A 34 -7.21 -13.60 -7.96
C ALA A 34 -6.95 -14.47 -6.72
N VAL A 35 -7.49 -14.09 -5.56
CA VAL A 35 -7.51 -14.93 -4.35
C VAL A 35 -8.84 -15.65 -4.27
N TYR A 36 -8.82 -16.97 -4.40
CA TYR A 36 -10.00 -17.82 -4.27
C TYR A 36 -10.19 -18.31 -2.82
N PRO A 37 -11.43 -18.70 -2.43
CA PRO A 37 -11.69 -19.25 -1.11
C PRO A 37 -10.81 -20.45 -0.80
N GLY A 38 -10.14 -20.42 0.36
CA GLY A 38 -9.26 -21.50 0.82
C GLY A 38 -7.83 -21.46 0.29
N LEU A 39 -7.44 -20.43 -0.48
CA LEU A 39 -6.06 -20.28 -0.94
C LEU A 39 -5.07 -20.27 0.25
N VAL A 40 -4.05 -21.11 0.12
CA VAL A 40 -2.87 -21.20 1.01
C VAL A 40 -1.65 -20.74 0.23
N THR A 41 -0.71 -20.07 0.90
CA THR A 41 0.51 -19.56 0.26
C THR A 41 1.39 -20.72 -0.24
N ASN A 42 2.14 -20.46 -1.30
CA ASN A 42 3.14 -21.39 -1.84
C ASN A 42 4.53 -21.22 -1.20
N LEU A 43 4.72 -20.18 -0.40
CA LEU A 43 5.92 -19.91 0.37
C LEU A 43 5.62 -20.01 1.87
N PRO A 44 6.61 -20.45 2.67
CA PRO A 44 6.49 -20.44 4.12
C PRO A 44 6.46 -19.00 4.67
N LYS A 45 5.73 -18.79 5.77
CA LYS A 45 5.46 -17.48 6.39
C LYS A 45 6.75 -16.75 6.76
N GLU A 46 7.79 -17.48 7.13
CA GLU A 46 9.10 -16.93 7.49
C GLU A 46 9.79 -16.26 6.30
N LEU A 47 9.58 -16.76 5.07
CA LEU A 47 10.10 -16.14 3.85
C LEU A 47 9.22 -15.00 3.34
N MET A 48 7.97 -14.93 3.79
CA MET A 48 7.03 -13.87 3.42
C MET A 48 7.03 -12.69 4.40
N ALA A 49 7.55 -12.88 5.62
CA ALA A 49 7.56 -11.87 6.67
C ALA A 49 8.38 -10.64 6.26
N PHE A 50 7.97 -9.47 6.77
CA PHE A 50 8.85 -8.32 6.78
C PHE A 50 9.94 -8.59 7.82
N HIS A 51 11.18 -8.20 7.51
CA HIS A 51 12.36 -8.56 8.29
C HIS A 51 12.24 -8.33 9.81
N ASP A 52 11.50 -7.31 10.23
CA ASP A 52 11.40 -6.87 11.62
C ASP A 52 10.02 -7.12 12.25
N VAL A 53 9.08 -7.69 11.51
CA VAL A 53 7.75 -8.03 12.01
C VAL A 53 7.43 -9.45 11.55
N PRO A 54 7.60 -10.46 12.42
CA PRO A 54 7.28 -11.83 12.06
C PRO A 54 5.76 -12.02 11.95
N PHE A 55 5.36 -13.07 11.24
CA PHE A 55 4.02 -13.63 11.41
C PHE A 55 3.86 -14.20 12.83
N ASP A 56 2.61 -14.38 13.27
CA ASP A 56 2.30 -15.10 14.50
C ASP A 56 2.91 -16.50 14.48
N GLY A 57 3.57 -16.89 15.58
CA GLY A 57 4.25 -18.16 15.75
C GLY A 57 3.31 -19.36 15.63
N ASP A 58 2.06 -19.21 16.07
CA ASP A 58 1.06 -20.30 16.11
C ASP A 58 0.45 -20.61 14.73
N LEU A 59 0.70 -19.76 13.73
CA LEU A 59 0.26 -20.02 12.36
C LEU A 59 1.08 -21.15 11.71
N PRO A 60 0.47 -21.97 10.82
CA PRO A 60 1.20 -22.97 10.06
C PRO A 60 2.26 -22.32 9.16
N SER A 61 3.26 -23.09 8.72
CA SER A 61 4.30 -22.58 7.81
C SER A 61 3.69 -21.99 6.53
N PHE A 62 2.69 -22.65 5.94
CA PHE A 62 1.96 -22.13 4.78
C PHE A 62 0.61 -21.59 5.24
N VAL A 63 0.44 -20.28 5.14
CA VAL A 63 -0.67 -19.56 5.76
C VAL A 63 -1.81 -19.35 4.77
N ARG A 64 -3.03 -19.15 5.28
CA ARG A 64 -4.15 -18.81 4.39
C ARG A 64 -4.03 -17.37 3.93
N ALA A 65 -4.63 -17.07 2.78
CA ALA A 65 -4.70 -15.70 2.26
C ALA A 65 -5.24 -14.70 3.29
N ALA A 66 -6.23 -15.10 4.10
CA ALA A 66 -6.78 -14.26 5.15
C ALA A 66 -5.78 -13.94 6.27
N ASP A 67 -4.84 -14.84 6.56
CA ASP A 67 -3.80 -14.62 7.56
C ASP A 67 -2.75 -13.63 7.03
N VAL A 68 -2.39 -13.72 5.74
CA VAL A 68 -1.57 -12.72 5.06
C VAL A 68 -2.22 -11.34 5.12
N ALA A 69 -3.52 -11.27 4.84
CA ALA A 69 -4.28 -10.02 4.92
C ALA A 69 -4.20 -9.37 6.31
N ARG A 70 -4.46 -10.16 7.37
CA ARG A 70 -4.41 -9.69 8.76
C ARG A 70 -3.00 -9.24 9.14
N TYR A 71 -1.99 -9.98 8.71
CA TYR A 71 -0.59 -9.62 8.92
C TYR A 71 -0.25 -8.25 8.31
N LEU A 72 -0.65 -8.01 7.04
CA LEU A 72 -0.40 -6.72 6.38
C LEU A 72 -1.15 -5.56 7.05
N GLN A 73 -2.37 -5.79 7.52
CA GLN A 73 -3.15 -4.80 8.27
C GLN A 73 -2.52 -4.50 9.64
N ALA A 74 -2.08 -5.53 10.37
CA ALA A 74 -1.39 -5.37 11.64
C ALA A 74 -0.06 -4.61 11.47
N TYR A 75 0.70 -4.92 10.42
CA TYR A 75 1.92 -4.20 10.06
C TYR A 75 1.66 -2.71 9.79
N ALA A 76 0.61 -2.39 9.01
CA ALA A 76 0.24 -1.01 8.75
C ALA A 76 -0.13 -0.25 10.03
N ARG A 77 -0.84 -0.89 10.97
CA ARG A 77 -1.18 -0.31 12.28
C ARG A 77 0.04 -0.10 13.16
N LEU A 78 0.90 -1.11 13.27
CA LEU A 78 2.13 -1.07 14.07
C LEU A 78 3.00 0.14 13.71
N HIS A 79 3.14 0.40 12.42
CA HIS A 79 3.93 1.52 11.91
C HIS A 79 3.11 2.80 11.64
N ARG A 80 1.85 2.86 12.09
CA ARG A 80 0.95 4.02 11.96
C ARG A 80 0.83 4.54 10.51
N LEU A 81 0.84 3.62 9.55
CA LEU A 81 0.80 3.94 8.12
C LEU A 81 -0.59 4.43 7.67
N GLU A 82 -1.63 4.18 8.46
CA GLU A 82 -3.02 4.55 8.12
C GLU A 82 -3.17 6.05 7.82
N ARG A 83 -2.38 6.91 8.46
CA ARG A 83 -2.39 8.37 8.22
C ARG A 83 -1.79 8.78 6.87
N ALA A 84 -0.89 7.95 6.34
CA ALA A 84 -0.24 8.18 5.06
C ALA A 84 -1.08 7.64 3.90
N VAL A 85 -2.10 6.82 4.16
CA VAL A 85 -2.87 6.11 3.13
C VAL A 85 -4.21 6.80 2.92
N ARG A 86 -4.53 7.07 1.66
CA ARG A 86 -5.88 7.43 1.21
C ARG A 86 -6.42 6.28 0.38
N LEU A 87 -7.43 5.61 0.93
CA LEU A 87 -8.18 4.54 0.25
C LEU A 87 -9.17 5.14 -0.73
N ARG A 88 -9.71 4.32 -1.63
CA ARG A 88 -10.75 4.74 -2.59
C ARG A 88 -10.29 5.90 -3.49
N CYS A 89 -8.99 5.95 -3.77
CA CYS A 89 -8.31 7.00 -4.53
C CYS A 89 -7.63 6.38 -5.77
N THR A 90 -8.19 6.63 -6.96
CA THR A 90 -7.63 6.12 -8.22
C THR A 90 -6.73 7.17 -8.83
N VAL A 91 -5.42 6.91 -8.92
CA VAL A 91 -4.50 7.75 -9.70
C VAL A 91 -4.89 7.71 -11.18
N THR A 92 -5.11 8.88 -11.78
CA THR A 92 -5.53 9.04 -13.19
C THR A 92 -4.40 9.53 -14.08
N GLU A 93 -3.46 10.32 -13.53
CA GLU A 93 -2.34 10.88 -14.29
C GLU A 93 -1.11 11.06 -13.39
N VAL A 94 0.07 10.77 -13.93
CA VAL A 94 1.36 11.13 -13.33
C VAL A 94 2.22 11.72 -14.43
N ARG A 95 2.64 12.98 -14.29
CA ARG A 95 3.50 13.66 -15.26
C ARG A 95 4.57 14.50 -14.57
N PRO A 96 5.71 14.78 -15.22
CA PRO A 96 6.61 15.80 -14.73
C PRO A 96 5.85 17.12 -14.62
N CYS A 97 6.01 17.83 -13.51
CA CYS A 97 5.67 19.24 -13.52
C CYS A 97 6.65 19.95 -14.49
N ALA A 98 6.19 20.97 -15.21
CA ALA A 98 6.95 21.68 -16.25
C ALA A 98 8.43 21.91 -15.87
N PRO A 99 9.37 21.97 -16.84
CA PRO A 99 10.79 22.10 -16.54
C PRO A 99 11.01 23.27 -15.57
N PRO A 100 11.93 23.13 -14.60
CA PRO A 100 12.17 24.16 -13.60
C PRO A 100 12.34 25.51 -14.30
N SER A 101 11.48 26.49 -13.95
CA SER A 101 11.77 27.88 -14.30
C SER A 101 13.11 28.26 -13.67
N ALA A 102 13.80 29.25 -14.24
CA ALA A 102 15.14 29.66 -13.82
C ALA A 102 15.30 29.96 -12.31
N ASP A 103 14.19 30.12 -11.57
CA ASP A 103 14.14 30.38 -10.13
C ASP A 103 14.11 29.11 -9.24
N CYS A 104 14.00 27.91 -9.81
CA CYS A 104 14.11 26.67 -9.06
C CYS A 104 15.57 26.36 -8.70
N ARG A 105 16.07 27.03 -7.65
CA ARG A 105 17.45 26.89 -7.10
C ARG A 105 17.85 25.50 -6.60
N LEU A 106 16.98 24.49 -6.75
CA LEU A 106 17.27 23.10 -6.42
C LEU A 106 16.75 22.25 -7.59
N GLY A 107 17.65 21.58 -8.32
CA GLY A 107 17.37 20.71 -9.47
C GLY A 107 16.59 19.42 -9.13
N VAL A 108 15.52 19.54 -8.35
CA VAL A 108 14.71 18.43 -7.87
C VAL A 108 13.54 18.24 -8.82
N ALA A 109 13.50 17.09 -9.50
CA ALA A 109 12.37 16.70 -10.34
C ALA A 109 11.08 16.67 -9.50
N ARG A 110 10.04 17.36 -9.97
CA ARG A 110 8.71 17.35 -9.34
C ARG A 110 7.72 16.66 -10.27
N TRP A 111 6.80 15.93 -9.67
CA TRP A 111 5.73 15.22 -10.37
C TRP A 111 4.38 15.77 -9.96
N CYS A 112 3.53 15.94 -10.96
CA CYS A 112 2.16 16.38 -10.84
C CYS A 112 1.30 15.11 -10.94
N VAL A 113 0.61 14.77 -9.85
CA VAL A 113 -0.21 13.56 -9.72
C VAL A 113 -1.67 13.96 -9.61
N ARG A 114 -2.51 13.45 -10.52
CA ARG A 114 -3.97 13.58 -10.44
C ARG A 114 -4.58 12.25 -10.01
N TRP A 115 -5.65 12.33 -9.25
CA TRP A 115 -6.40 11.18 -8.78
C TRP A 115 -7.86 11.54 -8.59
N ARG A 116 -8.73 10.54 -8.63
CA ARG A 116 -10.17 10.67 -8.34
C ARG A 116 -10.52 9.90 -7.10
N ASP A 117 -11.38 10.47 -6.26
CA ASP A 117 -12.02 9.72 -5.19
C ASP A 117 -13.18 8.84 -5.75
N GLU A 118 -13.82 8.07 -4.89
CA GLU A 118 -14.97 7.24 -5.26
C GLU A 118 -16.22 8.01 -5.71
N ARG A 119 -16.31 9.30 -5.41
CA ARG A 119 -17.41 10.18 -5.85
C ARG A 119 -17.13 10.78 -7.23
N GLY A 120 -15.91 10.62 -7.74
CA GLY A 120 -15.46 11.13 -9.03
C GLY A 120 -14.89 12.53 -8.96
N ASP A 121 -14.73 13.10 -7.76
CA ASP A 121 -14.13 14.42 -7.59
C ASP A 121 -12.61 14.32 -7.79
N GLU A 122 -12.07 15.21 -8.64
CA GLU A 122 -10.62 15.44 -8.79
C GLU A 122 -10.22 16.62 -7.90
N PRO A 123 -9.34 16.42 -6.89
CA PRO A 123 -8.74 17.52 -6.15
C PRO A 123 -7.56 18.18 -6.87
#